data_AF-A0A8T3XVV9-F1
#
_entry.id   AF-A0A8T3XVV9-F1
#
_cell.length_a   1.000
_cell.length_b   1.000
_cell.length_c   1.000
_cell.angle_alpha   90.00
_cell.angle_beta   90.00
_cell.angle_gamma   90.00
#
_symmetry.space_group_name_H-M   'P 1'
#
loop_
_entity.id
_entity.type
_entity.pdbx_description
1 polymer ?
#
loop_
_entity_poly.entity_id
_entity_poly.type
_entity_poly.pdbx_seq_one_letter_code
_entity_poly.pdbx_strand_id
1 'polypeptide(L)'
;MAEKVDVQSVVTELVRRLNESARRIRSSEQRIERMETSFSTLEERVLTQLTDLKISLERIGNKISAVSDKIISIETDISRVNKELGKTASKSEVKQLEMYLEIINPITSKFVTKDELEKALEEKFARKA
;
A
#
# COMPACT_ATOMS: atom_id res chain seq x y z
N MET A 1 -62.91 30.69 60.47
CA MET A 1 -62.46 32.07 60.22
C MET A 1 -61.53 32.03 59.03
N ALA A 2 -61.96 32.61 57.89
CA ALA A 2 -61.15 32.61 56.68
C ALA A 2 -59.94 33.53 56.90
N GLU A 3 -58.75 32.94 56.85
CA GLU A 3 -57.47 33.62 56.86
C GLU A 3 -57.47 34.61 55.68
N LYS A 4 -57.51 35.92 55.96
CA LYS A 4 -57.37 36.94 54.93
C LYS A 4 -55.96 36.79 54.38
N VAL A 5 -55.84 36.11 53.24
CA VAL A 5 -54.60 36.04 52.47
C VAL A 5 -54.09 37.46 52.30
N ASP A 6 -52.95 37.75 52.91
CA ASP A 6 -52.32 39.05 52.81
C ASP A 6 -51.84 39.23 51.37
N VAL A 7 -52.62 39.98 50.59
CA VAL A 7 -52.36 40.25 49.16
C VAL A 7 -50.97 40.84 48.97
N GLN A 8 -50.45 41.61 49.94
CA GLN A 8 -49.09 42.15 49.87
C GLN A 8 -48.02 41.05 49.93
N SER A 9 -48.22 40.03 50.77
CA SER A 9 -47.31 38.88 50.85
C SER A 9 -47.26 38.09 49.54
N VAL A 10 -48.41 37.89 48.90
CA VAL A 10 -48.51 37.18 47.61
C VAL A 10 -47.84 37.97 46.49
N VAL A 11 -48.07 39.28 46.42
CA VAL A 11 -47.43 40.16 45.43
C VAL A 11 -45.91 40.18 45.63
N THR A 12 -45.43 40.25 46.88
CA THR A 12 -44.00 40.25 47.19
C THR A 12 -43.33 38.94 46.75
N GLU A 13 -43.96 37.80 47.01
CA GLU A 13 -43.43 36.49 46.59
C GLU A 13 -43.48 36.32 45.06
N LEU A 14 -44.52 36.83 44.38
CA LEU A 14 -44.58 36.87 42.92
C LEU A 14 -43.44 37.70 42.32
N VAL A 15 -43.17 38.89 42.87
CA VAL A 15 -42.05 39.74 42.45
C VAL A 15 -40.71 39.03 42.68
N ARG A 16 -40.55 38.34 43.81
CA ARG A 16 -39.34 37.54 44.10
C ARG A 16 -39.13 36.43 43.07
N ARG A 17 -40.18 35.66 42.75
CA ARG A 17 -40.15 34.59 41.75
C ARG A 17 -39.89 35.10 40.34
N LEU A 18 -40.48 36.24 39.96
CA LEU A 18 -40.23 36.89 38.67
C LEU A 18 -38.77 37.32 38.56
N ASN A 19 -38.20 37.92 39.61
CA ASN A 19 -36.79 38.31 39.64
C ASN A 19 -35.86 37.10 39.55
N GLU A 20 -36.17 36.01 40.25
CA GLU A 20 -35.39 34.76 40.16
C GLU A 20 -35.48 34.14 38.76
N SER A 21 -36.67 34.12 38.18
CA SER A 21 -36.89 33.64 36.80
C SER A 21 -36.13 34.50 35.79
N ALA A 22 -36.14 35.82 35.93
CA ALA A 22 -35.37 36.73 35.08
C ALA A 22 -33.86 36.48 35.19
N ARG A 23 -33.33 36.21 36.39
CA ARG A 23 -31.91 35.83 36.57
C ARG A 23 -31.60 34.51 35.89
N ARG A 24 -32.48 33.52 36.01
CA ARG A 24 -32.32 32.21 35.35
C ARG A 24 -32.35 32.34 33.83
N ILE A 25 -33.26 33.15 33.28
CA ILE A 25 -33.34 33.42 31.84
C ILE A 25 -32.03 34.02 31.33
N ARG A 26 -31.52 35.08 31.98
CA ARG A 26 -30.23 35.69 31.59
C ARG A 26 -29.07 34.69 31.64
N SER A 27 -29.03 33.84 32.66
CA SER A 27 -28.00 32.79 32.74
C SER A 27 -28.13 31.78 31.61
N SER A 28 -29.35 31.42 31.20
CA SER A 28 -29.58 30.52 30.07
C SER A 28 -29.20 31.18 28.74
N GLU A 29 -29.55 32.45 28.52
CA GLU A 29 -29.17 33.22 27.33
C GLU A 29 -27.64 33.26 27.16
N GLN A 30 -26.91 33.57 28.23
CA GLN A 30 -25.44 33.56 28.22
C GLN A 30 -24.86 32.16 27.92
N ARG A 31 -25.53 31.09 28.35
CA ARG A 31 -25.09 29.72 28.03
C ARG A 31 -25.35 29.38 26.57
N ILE A 32 -26.50 29.80 26.04
CA ILE A 32 -26.85 29.61 24.62
C ILE A 32 -25.83 30.32 23.74
N GLU A 33 -25.51 31.58 24.01
CA GLU A 33 -24.52 32.36 23.24
C GLU A 33 -23.13 31.69 23.22
N ARG A 34 -22.69 31.15 24.37
CA ARG A 34 -21.44 30.37 24.44
C ARG A 34 -21.52 29.07 23.65
N MET A 35 -22.67 28.40 23.66
CA MET A 35 -22.88 27.17 22.89
C MET A 35 -22.87 27.48 21.40
N GLU A 36 -23.55 28.53 20.95
CA GLU A 36 -23.54 28.99 19.55
C GLU A 36 -22.12 29.28 19.07
N THR A 37 -21.35 30.03 19.86
CA THR A 37 -19.93 30.29 19.56
C THR A 37 -19.14 28.99 19.45
N SER A 38 -19.34 28.06 20.38
CA SER A 38 -18.67 26.76 20.35
C SER A 38 -19.06 25.93 19.12
N PHE A 39 -20.33 25.95 18.74
CA PHE A 39 -20.83 25.28 17.54
C PHE A 39 -20.20 25.86 16.28
N SER A 40 -20.17 27.18 16.12
CA SER A 40 -19.53 27.82 14.96
C SER A 40 -18.04 27.45 14.85
N THR A 41 -17.31 27.44 15.97
CA THR A 41 -15.90 27.01 15.94
C THR A 41 -15.72 25.53 15.62
N LEU A 42 -16.67 24.68 16.05
CA LEU A 42 -16.65 23.26 15.77
C LEU A 42 -16.95 23.00 14.29
N GLU A 43 -17.94 23.70 13.72
CA GLU A 43 -18.26 23.65 12.29
C GLU A 43 -17.07 24.06 11.43
N GLU A 44 -16.40 25.17 11.76
CA GLU A 44 -15.22 25.63 11.04
C GLU A 44 -14.08 24.60 11.09
N ARG A 45 -13.84 24.00 12.26
CA ARG A 45 -12.83 22.93 12.42
C ARG A 45 -13.17 21.71 11.60
N VAL A 46 -14.44 21.28 11.61
CA VAL A 46 -14.90 20.11 10.83
C VAL A 46 -14.73 20.38 9.34
N LEU A 47 -15.12 21.56 8.85
CA LEU A 47 -14.94 21.94 7.43
C LEU A 47 -13.47 21.95 7.01
N THR A 48 -12.60 22.48 7.88
CA THR A 48 -11.15 22.49 7.65
C THR A 48 -10.60 21.06 7.58
N GLN A 49 -10.95 20.21 8.56
CA GLN A 49 -10.53 18.82 8.59
C GLN A 49 -11.02 18.01 7.39
N LEU A 50 -12.25 18.23 6.93
CA LEU A 50 -12.78 17.58 5.72
C LEU A 50 -12.01 18.00 4.46
N THR A 51 -11.62 19.27 4.39
CA THR A 51 -10.82 19.80 3.28
C THR A 51 -9.42 19.19 3.28
N ASP A 52 -8.75 19.16 4.43
CA ASP A 52 -7.43 18.54 4.59
C ASP A 52 -7.45 17.04 4.28
N LEU A 53 -8.52 16.35 4.70
CA LEU A 53 -8.73 14.94 4.39
C LEU A 53 -8.89 14.73 2.89
N LYS A 54 -9.69 15.56 2.22
CA LYS A 54 -9.87 15.49 0.75
C LYS A 54 -8.53 15.66 0.02
N ILE A 55 -7.75 16.69 0.39
CA ILE A 55 -6.42 16.93 -0.20
C ILE A 55 -5.50 15.73 0.04
N SER A 56 -5.54 15.15 1.25
CA SER A 56 -4.72 13.99 1.61
C SER A 56 -5.10 12.76 0.79
N LEU A 57 -6.39 12.51 0.58
CA LEU A 57 -6.88 11.41 -0.26
C LEU A 57 -6.48 11.59 -1.72
N GLU A 58 -6.60 12.80 -2.28
CA GLU A 58 -6.14 13.10 -3.65
C GLU A 58 -4.63 12.85 -3.79
N ARG A 59 -3.82 13.27 -2.81
CA ARG A 59 -2.37 13.00 -2.79
C ARG A 59 -2.06 11.51 -2.73
N ILE A 60 -2.81 10.74 -1.94
CA ILE A 60 -2.67 9.27 -1.87
C ILE A 60 -3.04 8.64 -3.21
N GLY A 61 -4.14 9.06 -3.83
CA GLY A 61 -4.55 8.61 -5.17
C GLY A 61 -3.45 8.82 -6.20
N ASN A 62 -2.87 10.03 -6.26
CA ASN A 62 -1.77 10.35 -7.17
C ASN A 62 -0.52 9.48 -6.92
N LYS A 63 -0.18 9.21 -5.65
CA LYS A 63 0.94 8.32 -5.30
C LYS A 63 0.67 6.88 -5.73
N ILE A 64 -0.55 6.38 -5.57
CA ILE A 64 -0.94 5.04 -6.01
C ILE A 64 -0.82 4.92 -7.52
N SER A 65 -1.34 5.89 -8.29
CA SER A 65 -1.18 5.93 -9.75
C SER A 65 0.29 5.90 -10.16
N ALA A 66 1.13 6.73 -9.56
CA ALA A 66 2.56 6.76 -9.85
C ALA A 66 3.28 5.44 -9.52
N VAL A 67 2.85 4.74 -8.46
CA VAL A 67 3.37 3.40 -8.13
C VAL A 67 2.89 2.38 -9.17
N SER A 68 1.63 2.44 -9.58
CA SER A 68 1.08 1.57 -10.63
C SER A 68 1.86 1.72 -11.94
N ASP A 69 2.15 2.94 -12.36
CA ASP A 69 2.92 3.20 -13.58
C ASP A 69 4.34 2.63 -13.50
N LYS A 70 4.98 2.74 -12.33
CA LYS A 70 6.31 2.14 -12.08
C LYS A 70 6.25 0.61 -12.13
N ILE A 71 5.21 -0.01 -11.58
CA ILE A 71 5.03 -1.46 -11.65
C ILE A 71 4.90 -1.91 -13.11
N ILE A 72 4.07 -1.23 -13.90
CA ILE A 72 3.90 -1.54 -15.34
C ILE A 72 5.23 -1.41 -16.09
N SER A 73 6.04 -0.39 -15.78
CA SER A 73 7.38 -0.24 -16.35
C SER A 73 8.29 -1.41 -15.98
N ILE A 74 8.31 -1.82 -14.71
CA ILE A 74 9.10 -2.94 -14.23
C ILE A 74 8.65 -4.26 -14.89
N GLU A 75 7.36 -4.50 -15.02
CA GLU A 75 6.82 -5.69 -15.70
C GLU A 75 7.26 -5.73 -17.17
N THR A 76 7.26 -4.57 -17.83
CA THR A 76 7.73 -4.45 -19.21
C THR A 76 9.23 -4.77 -19.33
N ASP A 77 10.04 -4.24 -18.41
CA ASP A 77 11.48 -4.50 -18.37
C ASP A 77 11.79 -5.97 -18.07
N ILE A 78 11.09 -6.58 -17.11
CA ILE A 78 11.20 -8.01 -16.81
C ILE A 78 10.83 -8.86 -18.04
N SER A 79 9.76 -8.49 -18.75
CA SER A 79 9.36 -9.18 -19.98
C SER A 79 10.44 -9.09 -21.06
N ARG A 80 11.11 -7.93 -21.19
CA ARG A 80 12.24 -7.75 -22.11
C ARG A 80 13.43 -8.62 -21.70
N VAL A 81 13.82 -8.59 -20.42
CA VAL A 81 14.92 -9.41 -19.89
C VAL A 81 14.65 -10.90 -20.12
N ASN A 82 13.43 -11.37 -19.86
CA ASN A 82 13.06 -12.77 -20.11
C ASN A 82 13.18 -13.16 -21.58
N LYS A 83 12.80 -12.26 -22.52
CA LYS A 83 12.99 -12.50 -23.95
C LYS A 83 14.46 -12.56 -24.35
N GLU A 84 15.31 -11.72 -23.77
CA GLU A 84 16.75 -11.73 -24.03
C GLU A 84 17.45 -12.96 -23.44
N LEU A 85 17.06 -13.37 -22.23
CA LEU A 85 17.51 -14.62 -21.62
C LEU A 85 17.13 -15.84 -22.47
N GLY A 86 15.92 -15.85 -23.05
CA GLY A 86 15.50 -16.91 -23.97
C GLY A 86 16.30 -16.98 -25.28
N LYS A 87 16.97 -15.89 -25.68
CA LYS A 87 17.86 -15.86 -26.86
C LYS A 87 19.32 -16.18 -26.51
N THR A 88 19.66 -16.17 -25.23
CA THR A 88 21.02 -16.43 -24.77
C THR A 88 21.25 -17.94 -24.74
N ALA A 89 22.40 -18.39 -25.25
CA ALA A 89 22.75 -19.81 -25.24
C ALA A 89 22.73 -20.35 -23.81
N SER A 90 21.99 -21.43 -23.60
CA SER A 90 21.95 -22.14 -22.33
C SER A 90 23.34 -22.71 -22.03
N LYS A 91 23.66 -22.87 -20.73
CA LYS A 91 24.93 -23.50 -20.31
C LYS A 91 25.11 -24.89 -20.94
N SER A 92 24.03 -25.61 -21.21
CA SER A 92 24.04 -26.90 -21.91
C SER A 92 24.46 -26.78 -23.37
N GLU A 93 23.93 -25.79 -24.10
CA GLU A 93 24.29 -25.55 -25.50
C GLU A 93 25.76 -25.12 -25.64
N VAL A 94 26.25 -24.27 -24.72
CA VAL A 94 27.66 -23.87 -24.68
C VAL A 94 28.56 -25.07 -24.40
N LYS A 95 28.19 -25.96 -23.45
CA LYS A 95 28.93 -27.19 -23.18
C LYS A 95 28.94 -28.17 -24.35
N GLN A 96 27.82 -28.28 -25.08
CA GLN A 96 27.79 -29.11 -26.29
C GLN A 96 28.73 -28.55 -27.36
N LEU A 97 28.74 -27.23 -27.56
CA LEU A 97 29.68 -26.57 -28.47
C LEU A 97 31.13 -26.78 -28.04
N GLU A 98 31.46 -26.68 -26.75
CA GLU A 98 32.80 -27.03 -26.21
C GLU A 98 33.18 -28.47 -26.53
N MET A 99 32.27 -29.42 -26.29
CA MET A 99 32.53 -30.85 -26.54
C MET A 99 32.72 -31.14 -28.04
N TYR A 100 31.95 -30.48 -28.92
CA TYR A 100 32.16 -30.57 -30.36
C TYR A 100 33.51 -29.95 -30.78
N LEU A 101 33.89 -28.83 -30.18
CA LEU A 101 35.20 -28.20 -30.39
C LEU A 101 36.34 -29.10 -29.93
N GLU A 102 36.22 -29.78 -28.78
CA GLU A 102 37.23 -30.73 -28.29
C GLU A 102 37.42 -31.92 -29.23
N ILE A 103 36.33 -32.44 -29.82
CA ILE A 103 36.37 -33.55 -30.79
C ILE A 103 37.05 -33.12 -32.09
N ILE A 104 36.76 -31.89 -32.56
CA ILE A 104 37.25 -31.40 -33.85
C ILE A 104 38.67 -30.82 -33.75
N ASN A 105 39.08 -30.33 -32.57
CA ASN A 105 40.39 -29.70 -32.38
C ASN A 105 41.53 -30.72 -32.60
N PRO A 106 42.31 -30.59 -33.68
CA PRO A 106 43.35 -31.55 -34.06
C PRO A 106 44.55 -31.57 -33.09
N ILE A 107 44.61 -30.63 -32.14
CA ILE A 107 45.64 -30.56 -31.10
C ILE A 107 45.27 -31.47 -29.90
N THR A 108 43.98 -31.62 -29.60
CA THR A 108 43.49 -32.39 -28.44
C THR A 108 42.83 -33.71 -28.81
N SER A 109 42.31 -33.86 -30.03
CA SER A 109 41.65 -35.08 -30.45
C SER A 109 42.65 -36.14 -30.91
N LYS A 110 42.64 -37.29 -30.23
CA LYS A 110 43.36 -38.49 -30.67
C LYS A 110 42.49 -39.21 -31.69
N PHE A 111 42.68 -38.89 -32.97
CA PHE A 111 42.07 -39.66 -34.04
C PHE A 111 42.75 -41.03 -34.10
N VAL A 112 41.94 -42.08 -33.99
CA VAL A 112 42.38 -43.47 -34.20
C VAL A 112 41.87 -43.96 -35.54
N THR A 113 42.68 -44.77 -36.20
CA THR A 113 42.28 -45.44 -37.44
C THR A 113 41.29 -46.57 -37.16
N LYS A 114 40.53 -46.97 -38.19
CA LYS A 114 39.46 -47.98 -38.05
C LYS A 114 39.99 -49.31 -37.46
N ASP A 115 41.18 -49.70 -37.87
CA ASP A 115 41.85 -50.93 -37.43
C ASP A 115 42.30 -50.86 -35.95
N GLU A 116 42.69 -49.67 -35.48
CA GLU A 116 43.05 -49.45 -34.07
C GLU A 116 41.83 -49.48 -33.15
N LEU A 117 40.68 -49.00 -33.65
CA LEU A 117 39.42 -49.06 -32.92
C LEU A 117 38.91 -50.51 -32.77
N GLU A 118 38.98 -51.31 -33.85
CA GLU A 118 38.54 -52.72 -33.83
C GLU A 118 39.37 -53.55 -32.83
N LYS A 119 40.70 -53.39 -32.82
CA LYS A 119 41.56 -54.05 -31.83
C LYS A 119 41.24 -53.69 -30.38
N ALA A 120 40.98 -52.41 -30.11
CA ALA A 120 40.66 -51.94 -28.76
C ALA A 120 39.29 -52.46 -28.27
N LEU A 121 38.34 -52.66 -29.19
CA LEU A 121 37.03 -53.26 -28.90
C LEU A 121 37.16 -54.75 -28.60
N GLU A 122 37.92 -55.51 -29.40
CA GLU A 122 38.16 -56.93 -29.16
C GLU A 122 38.83 -57.18 -27.80
N GLU A 123 39.85 -56.39 -27.43
CA GLU A 123 40.49 -56.49 -26.10
C GLU A 123 39.52 -56.20 -24.94
N LYS A 124 38.61 -55.23 -25.11
CA LYS A 124 37.62 -54.88 -24.07
C LYS A 124 36.55 -55.95 -23.90
N PHE A 125 36.12 -56.60 -24.98
CA PHE A 125 35.16 -57.70 -24.90
C PHE A 125 35.82 -58.98 -24.36
N ALA A 126 37.08 -59.24 -24.70
CA ALA A 126 37.84 -60.36 -24.16
C ALA A 126 38.11 -60.25 -22.64
N ARG A 127 38.18 -59.04 -22.08
CA ARG A 127 38.35 -58.80 -20.63
C ARG A 127 37.04 -58.84 -19.82
N LYS A 128 35.88 -58.89 -20.47
CA LYS A 128 34.56 -58.93 -19.82
C LYS A 128 33.90 -60.31 -19.83
N ALA A 129 34.55 -61.32 -20.43
CA ALA A 129 34.22 -62.74 -20.32
C ALA A 129 35.11 -63.39 -19.25
#